data_AF-A0ABD2NG68-F1
#
_entry.id   AF-A0ABD2NG68-F1
#
_cell.length_a   1.000
_cell.length_b   1.000
_cell.length_c   1.000
_cell.angle_alpha   90.00
_cell.angle_beta   90.00
_cell.angle_gamma   90.00
#
_symmetry.space_group_name_H-M   'P 1'
#
loop_
_entity.id
_entity.type
_entity.pdbx_description
1 polymer ?
#
loop_
_entity_poly.entity_id
_entity_poly.type
_entity_poly.pdbx_seq_one_letter_code
_entity_poly.pdbx_strand_id
1 'polypeptide(L)'
;MCRQRTQFMQNANEIVILARNKDHSEDLGMRKVEESAKTRALKINKKKTKYMEMDVALEIWERNLLRKIYGRKKEGYMWIRRATIELIELYDHPTITEMVRAQMLRRLVHAARLSESRLTKRALKEGITGG
;
A
#
# COMPACT_ATOMS: atom_id res chain seq x y z
N MET A 1 -11.35 -13.75 19.97
CA MET A 1 -11.40 -13.67 18.50
C MET A 1 -10.79 -12.35 18.03
N CYS A 2 -9.56 -12.36 17.49
CA CYS A 2 -8.90 -11.15 17.02
C CYS A 2 -9.51 -10.73 15.67
N ARG A 3 -10.20 -9.58 15.62
CA ARG A 3 -10.70 -8.99 14.36
C ARG A 3 -9.51 -8.68 13.46
N GLN A 4 -9.19 -9.57 12.52
CA GLN A 4 -8.24 -9.26 11.46
C GLN A 4 -8.85 -8.13 10.60
N ARG A 5 -8.25 -6.94 10.70
CA ARG A 5 -8.69 -5.74 9.98
C ARG A 5 -8.13 -5.80 8.55
N THR A 6 -8.96 -6.15 7.59
CA THR A 6 -8.72 -5.92 6.16
C THR A 6 -9.29 -4.56 5.80
N GLN A 7 -8.49 -3.70 5.19
CA GLN A 7 -8.94 -2.41 4.68
C GLN A 7 -9.10 -2.51 3.16
N PHE A 8 -10.25 -2.07 2.67
CA PHE A 8 -10.54 -1.99 1.24
C PHE A 8 -10.52 -0.51 0.85
N MET A 9 -9.74 -0.18 -0.16
CA MET A 9 -9.79 1.11 -0.82
C MET A 9 -10.30 0.88 -2.23
N GLN A 10 -11.36 1.58 -2.61
CA GLN A 10 -11.98 1.43 -3.92
C GLN A 10 -12.03 2.78 -4.62
N ASN A 11 -11.76 2.77 -5.90
CA ASN A 11 -12.02 3.90 -6.77
C ASN A 11 -12.35 3.41 -8.18
N ALA A 12 -13.53 3.78 -8.70
CA ALA A 12 -14.05 3.44 -10.04
C ALA A 12 -13.72 2.02 -10.53
N ASN A 13 -12.54 1.83 -11.13
CA ASN A 13 -12.09 0.58 -11.75
C ASN A 13 -10.95 -0.14 -10.99
N GLU A 14 -10.42 0.45 -9.92
CA GLU A 14 -9.29 -0.07 -9.14
C GLU A 14 -9.71 -0.35 -7.71
N ILE A 15 -9.31 -1.53 -7.21
CA ILE A 15 -9.53 -1.96 -5.84
C ILE A 15 -8.17 -2.30 -5.26
N VAL A 16 -7.84 -1.69 -4.13
CA VAL A 16 -6.64 -1.99 -3.34
C VAL A 16 -7.09 -2.65 -2.04
N ILE A 17 -6.52 -3.82 -1.77
CA ILE A 17 -6.77 -4.60 -0.56
C ILE A 17 -5.52 -4.52 0.29
N LEU A 18 -5.66 -3.99 1.49
CA LEU A 18 -4.59 -3.95 2.49
C LEU A 18 -4.94 -4.94 3.59
N ALA A 19 -4.09 -5.95 3.76
CA ALA A 19 -4.19 -6.92 4.85
C ALA A 19 -2.86 -7.03 5.59
N ARG A 20 -2.93 -7.42 6.87
CA ARG A 20 -1.75 -7.66 7.70
C ARG A 20 -1.16 -9.06 7.52
N ASN A 21 -1.89 -9.95 6.86
CA ASN A 21 -1.47 -11.32 6.59
C ASN A 21 -1.79 -11.63 5.13
N LYS A 22 -0.79 -12.17 4.41
CA LYS A 22 -0.89 -12.58 3.02
C LYS A 22 -2.03 -13.57 2.78
N ASP A 23 -2.08 -14.62 3.59
CA ASP A 23 -3.11 -15.67 3.49
C ASP A 23 -4.51 -15.05 3.65
N HIS A 24 -4.62 -14.01 4.48
CA HIS A 24 -5.88 -13.33 4.71
C HIS A 24 -6.27 -12.36 3.57
N SER A 25 -5.30 -11.68 2.94
CA SER A 25 -5.57 -10.89 1.72
C SER A 25 -5.98 -11.76 0.54
N GLU A 26 -5.30 -12.89 0.36
CA GLU A 26 -5.54 -13.78 -0.76
C GLU A 26 -6.86 -14.54 -0.59
N ASP A 27 -7.16 -15.04 0.61
CA ASP A 27 -8.37 -15.83 0.83
C ASP A 27 -9.61 -14.95 1.05
N LEU A 28 -9.63 -14.14 2.11
CA LEU A 28 -10.82 -13.37 2.49
C LEU A 28 -11.00 -12.12 1.61
N GLY A 29 -9.89 -11.45 1.30
CA GLY A 29 -9.90 -10.23 0.50
C GLY A 29 -10.38 -10.48 -0.92
N MET A 30 -9.73 -11.42 -1.62
CA MET A 30 -10.05 -11.71 -3.02
C MET A 30 -11.41 -12.38 -3.17
N ARG A 31 -11.80 -13.33 -2.31
CA ARG A 31 -13.13 -13.96 -2.40
C ARG A 31 -14.26 -12.93 -2.35
N LYS A 32 -14.19 -11.98 -1.42
CA LYS A 32 -15.19 -10.91 -1.29
C LYS A 32 -15.26 -10.02 -2.52
N VAL A 33 -14.10 -9.72 -3.12
CA VAL A 33 -14.02 -8.90 -4.34
C VAL A 33 -14.55 -9.68 -5.55
N GLU A 34 -14.24 -10.98 -5.66
CA GLU A 34 -14.75 -11.85 -6.71
C GLU A 34 -16.27 -12.04 -6.63
N GLU A 35 -16.81 -12.26 -5.43
CA GLU A 35 -18.27 -12.35 -5.20
C GLU A 35 -18.95 -11.04 -5.61
N SER A 36 -18.42 -9.91 -5.14
CA SER A 36 -18.96 -8.58 -5.48
C SER A 36 -18.88 -8.28 -6.98
N ALA A 37 -17.83 -8.74 -7.66
CA ALA A 37 -17.66 -8.59 -9.10
C ALA A 37 -18.65 -9.45 -9.88
N LYS A 38 -18.89 -10.70 -9.46
CA LYS A 38 -19.89 -11.60 -10.06
C LYS A 38 -21.29 -11.02 -10.00
N THR A 39 -21.71 -10.47 -8.85
CA THR A 39 -23.02 -9.82 -8.69
C THR A 39 -23.21 -8.65 -9.65
N ARG A 40 -22.12 -8.00 -10.07
CA ARG A 40 -22.14 -6.82 -10.96
C ARG A 40 -21.76 -7.13 -12.40
N ALA A 41 -21.67 -8.41 -12.78
CA ALA A 41 -21.20 -8.87 -14.10
C ALA A 41 -19.83 -8.29 -14.52
N LEU A 42 -18.96 -7.98 -13.54
CA LEU A 42 -17.63 -7.42 -13.77
C LEU A 42 -16.59 -8.54 -13.88
N LYS A 43 -15.67 -8.42 -14.84
CA LYS A 43 -14.55 -9.36 -15.03
C LYS A 43 -13.25 -8.78 -14.45
N ILE A 44 -12.71 -9.44 -13.44
CA ILE A 44 -11.41 -9.07 -12.86
C ILE A 44 -10.29 -9.40 -13.85
N ASN A 45 -9.44 -8.42 -14.12
CA ASN A 45 -8.29 -8.60 -14.98
C ASN A 45 -7.11 -9.20 -14.19
N LYS A 46 -6.95 -10.52 -14.26
CA LYS A 46 -5.86 -11.24 -13.59
C LYS A 46 -4.46 -10.77 -14.01
N LYS A 47 -4.25 -10.31 -15.26
CA LYS A 47 -2.95 -9.81 -15.73
C LYS A 47 -2.54 -8.50 -15.06
N LYS A 48 -3.53 -7.66 -14.69
CA LYS A 48 -3.28 -6.38 -14.00
C LYS A 48 -3.27 -6.52 -12.48
N THR A 49 -3.77 -7.63 -11.94
CA THR A 49 -3.77 -7.88 -10.49
C THR A 49 -2.34 -8.14 -10.05
N LYS A 50 -1.85 -7.33 -9.11
CA LYS A 50 -0.49 -7.45 -8.57
C LYS A 50 -0.58 -7.54 -7.05
N TYR A 51 0.12 -8.52 -6.49
CA TYR A 51 0.33 -8.63 -5.05
C TYR A 51 1.63 -7.94 -4.69
N MET A 52 1.61 -7.20 -3.59
CA MET A 52 2.79 -6.57 -3.05
C MET A 52 2.84 -6.90 -1.56
N GLU A 53 3.89 -7.62 -1.18
CA GLU A 53 4.20 -7.93 0.20
C GLU A 53 5.28 -6.96 0.66
N MET A 54 4.99 -6.18 1.70
CA MET A 54 5.97 -5.28 2.29
C MET A 54 6.65 -6.01 3.44
N ASP A 55 7.86 -6.50 3.19
CA ASP A 55 8.61 -7.28 4.15
C ASP A 55 9.39 -6.36 5.12
N VAL A 56 9.36 -6.71 6.41
CA VAL A 56 10.19 -6.12 7.47
C VAL A 56 11.68 -6.30 7.15
N ALA A 57 12.04 -7.36 6.42
CA ALA A 57 13.40 -7.61 5.98
C ALA A 57 13.96 -6.47 5.11
N LEU A 58 13.12 -5.81 4.30
CA LEU A 58 13.55 -4.70 3.45
C LEU A 58 13.98 -3.48 4.29
N GLU A 59 13.22 -3.16 5.33
CA GLU A 59 13.55 -2.07 6.25
C GLU A 59 14.81 -2.38 7.09
N ILE A 60 14.99 -3.64 7.48
CA ILE A 60 16.22 -4.08 8.16
C ILE A 60 17.42 -3.96 7.23
N TRP A 61 17.28 -4.42 5.99
CA TRP A 61 18.33 -4.34 4.97
C TRP A 61 18.73 -2.88 4.71
N GLU A 62 17.75 -1.99 4.50
CA GLU A 62 17.97 -0.57 4.28
C GLU A 62 18.73 0.07 5.46
N ARG A 63 18.29 -0.17 6.70
CA ARG A 63 19.00 0.33 7.90
C ARG A 63 20.41 -0.25 8.04
N ASN A 64 20.66 -1.46 7.58
CA ASN A 64 22.01 -2.05 7.59
C ASN A 64 22.90 -1.43 6.52
N LEU A 65 22.35 -1.12 5.35
CA LEU A 65 23.05 -0.39 4.30
C LEU A 65 23.42 1.03 4.77
N LEU A 66 22.48 1.76 5.37
CA LEU A 66 22.74 3.09 5.91
C LEU A 66 23.85 3.08 6.97
N ARG A 67 23.91 2.05 7.82
CA ARG A 67 25.02 1.88 8.79
C ARG A 67 26.37 1.61 8.14
N LYS A 68 26.39 0.98 6.96
CA LYS A 68 27.64 0.79 6.20
C LYS A 68 28.11 2.10 5.58
N ILE A 69 27.18 2.93 5.09
CA ILE A 69 27.48 4.22 4.45
C ILE A 69 27.92 5.25 5.49
N TYR A 70 27.13 5.49 6.54
CA TYR A 70 27.43 6.52 7.55
C TYR A 70 28.41 6.08 8.65
N GLY A 71 28.79 4.81 8.62
CA GLY A 71 29.74 4.22 9.57
C GLY A 71 29.31 4.33 11.03
N ARG A 72 30.29 4.10 11.92
CA ARG A 72 30.13 4.26 13.37
C ARG A 72 30.16 5.73 13.76
N LYS A 73 29.51 6.09 14.87
CA LYS A 73 29.67 7.43 15.48
C LYS A 73 30.79 7.38 16.52
N LYS A 74 31.54 8.47 16.65
CA LYS A 74 32.50 8.64 17.73
C LYS A 74 31.78 9.29 18.91
N GLU A 75 31.78 8.63 20.06
CA GLU A 75 31.23 9.15 21.31
C GLU A 75 32.36 9.09 22.36
N GLY A 76 32.88 10.26 22.72
CA GLY A 76 34.11 10.38 23.51
C GLY A 76 35.30 9.68 22.83
N TYR A 77 35.80 8.63 23.47
CA TYR A 77 36.92 7.81 22.99
C TYR A 77 36.50 6.51 22.30
N MET A 78 35.19 6.26 22.13
CA MET A 78 34.67 5.00 21.60
C MET A 78 33.97 5.18 20.25
N TRP A 79 34.02 4.14 19.41
CA TRP A 79 33.27 4.05 18.15
C TRP A 79 32.05 3.16 18.33
N ILE A 80 30.87 3.77 18.36
CA ILE A 80 29.62 3.10 18.70
C ILE A 80 28.75 2.94 17.44
N ARG A 81 27.93 1.88 17.43
CA ARG A 81 26.92 1.66 16.41
C ARG A 81 25.85 2.75 16.50
N ARG A 82 25.50 3.37 15.36
CA ARG A 82 24.41 4.34 15.28
C ARG A 82 23.05 3.72 15.58
N ALA A 83 22.27 4.44 16.38
CA ALA A 83 20.88 4.11 16.70
C ALA A 83 19.99 4.29 15.46
N THR A 84 18.80 3.69 15.48
CA THR A 84 17.87 3.78 14.35
C THR A 84 17.38 5.21 14.10
N ILE A 85 17.10 5.95 15.16
CA ILE A 85 16.65 7.36 15.08
C ILE A 85 17.72 8.22 14.42
N GLU A 86 18.97 8.10 14.88
CA GLU A 86 20.12 8.82 14.29
C GLU A 86 20.29 8.52 12.79
N LEU A 87 20.04 7.29 12.35
CA LEU A 87 20.14 6.92 10.93
C LEU A 87 19.01 7.52 10.09
N ILE A 88 17.81 7.61 10.65
CA ILE A 88 16.66 8.23 9.98
C ILE A 88 16.93 9.74 9.84
N GLU A 89 17.42 10.38 10.89
CA GLU A 89 17.82 11.79 10.88
C GLU A 89 18.96 12.07 9.89
N LEU A 90 19.97 11.18 9.83
CA LEU A 90 21.09 11.33 8.89
C LEU A 90 20.70 11.09 7.43
N TYR A 91 19.75 10.20 7.19
CA TYR A 91 19.27 9.89 5.85
C TYR A 91 18.34 10.99 5.31
N ASP A 92 17.55 11.62 6.19
CA ASP A 92 16.64 12.74 5.89
C ASP A 92 15.71 12.50 4.69
N HIS A 93 15.40 11.23 4.45
CA HIS A 93 14.60 10.77 3.34
C HIS A 93 13.66 9.64 3.79
N PRO A 94 12.48 9.52 3.18
CA PRO A 94 11.58 8.43 3.48
C PRO A 94 12.23 7.11 3.10
N THR A 95 12.00 6.08 3.92
CA THR A 95 12.45 4.72 3.62
C THR A 95 11.86 4.21 2.31
N ILE A 96 12.48 3.19 1.71
CA ILE A 96 11.98 2.57 0.47
C ILE A 96 10.54 2.11 0.66
N THR A 97 10.20 1.54 1.81
CA THR A 97 8.84 1.09 2.12
C THR A 97 7.84 2.25 2.15
N GLU A 98 8.19 3.35 2.80
CA GLU A 98 7.37 4.56 2.83
C GLU A 98 7.19 5.18 1.44
N MET A 99 8.25 5.22 0.64
CA MET A 99 8.19 5.73 -0.74
C MET A 99 7.23 4.90 -1.59
N VAL A 100 7.28 3.57 -1.49
CA VAL A 100 6.37 2.65 -2.20
C VAL A 100 4.91 2.85 -1.76
N ARG A 101 4.65 2.97 -0.44
CA ARG A 101 3.31 3.28 0.09
C ARG A 101 2.79 4.61 -0.45
N ALA A 102 3.64 5.64 -0.44
CA ALA A 102 3.27 6.96 -0.94
C ALA A 102 2.98 6.94 -2.45
N GLN A 103 3.75 6.19 -3.24
CA GLN A 103 3.47 6.00 -4.67
C GLN A 103 2.13 5.29 -4.91
N MET A 104 1.80 4.27 -4.13
CA MET A 104 0.50 3.59 -4.22
C MET A 104 -0.66 4.52 -3.88
N LEU A 105 -0.53 5.31 -2.81
CA LEU A 105 -1.51 6.33 -2.46
C LEU A 105 -1.67 7.39 -3.56
N ARG A 106 -0.56 7.85 -4.16
CA ARG A 106 -0.62 8.79 -5.29
C ARG A 106 -1.33 8.20 -6.50
N ARG A 107 -1.10 6.92 -6.83
CA ARG A 107 -1.81 6.23 -7.91
C ARG A 107 -3.31 6.18 -7.64
N LEU A 108 -3.71 5.84 -6.41
CA LEU A 108 -5.11 5.86 -5.99
C LEU A 108 -5.74 7.25 -6.12
N VAL A 109 -5.05 8.30 -5.64
CA VAL A 109 -5.52 9.68 -5.75
C VAL A 109 -5.62 10.13 -7.21
N HIS A 110 -4.65 9.76 -8.05
CA HIS A 110 -4.67 10.08 -9.48
C HIS A 110 -5.82 9.37 -10.20
N ALA A 111 -6.01 8.08 -9.93
CA ALA A 111 -7.16 7.34 -10.42
C ALA A 111 -8.48 7.98 -9.93
N ALA A 112 -8.53 8.49 -8.70
CA ALA A 112 -9.72 9.11 -8.12
C ALA A 112 -10.02 10.48 -8.76
N ARG A 113 -9.00 11.16 -9.30
CA ARG A 113 -9.16 12.38 -10.08
C ARG A 113 -9.56 12.09 -11.53
N LEU A 114 -9.15 10.95 -12.10
CA LEU A 114 -9.52 10.53 -13.46
C LEU A 114 -10.98 10.04 -13.60
N SER A 115 -11.62 9.66 -12.50
CA SER A 115 -13.05 9.26 -12.49
C SER A 115 -14.02 10.44 -12.69
N GLU A 116 -13.53 11.67 -12.79
CA GLU A 116 -14.30 12.84 -13.27
C GLU A 116 -14.62 12.77 -14.78
N SER A 117 -14.00 11.86 -15.54
CA SER A 117 -14.20 11.74 -16.99
C SER A 117 -15.51 11.02 -17.36
N ARG A 118 -16.60 11.81 -17.47
CA ARG A 118 -17.88 11.62 -18.18
C ARG A 118 -18.74 10.36 -17.93
N LEU A 119 -18.18 9.16 -17.80
CA LEU A 119 -18.94 7.91 -17.60
C LEU A 119 -19.40 7.73 -16.15
N THR A 120 -18.56 8.09 -15.18
CA THR A 120 -18.84 7.93 -13.75
C THR A 120 -19.88 8.94 -13.25
N LYS A 121 -19.86 10.17 -13.77
CA LYS A 121 -20.95 11.14 -13.52
C LYS A 121 -22.29 10.65 -14.05
N ARG A 122 -22.33 9.96 -15.20
CA ARG A 122 -23.58 9.45 -15.78
C ARG A 122 -24.15 8.28 -14.97
N ALA A 123 -23.30 7.33 -14.58
CA ALA A 123 -23.69 6.21 -13.73
C ALA A 123 -24.09 6.63 -12.29
N LEU A 124 -23.47 7.67 -11.73
CA LEU A 124 -23.83 8.19 -10.40
C LEU A 124 -25.11 9.03 -10.44
N LYS A 125 -25.38 9.72 -11.56
CA LYS A 125 -26.59 10.55 -11.74
C LYS A 125 -27.82 9.76 -12.17
N GLU A 126 -27.63 8.62 -12.85
CA GLU A 126 -28.71 7.72 -13.32
C GLU A 126 -28.94 6.50 -12.39
N GLY A 127 -28.19 6.37 -11.28
CA GLY A 127 -28.13 5.15 -10.48
C GLY A 127 -28.51 5.26 -8.99
N ILE A 128 -29.09 6.38 -8.54
CA ILE A 128 -29.75 6.49 -7.22
C ILE A 128 -31.05 7.30 -7.40
N THR A 129 -31.98 6.77 -8.16
CA THR A 129 -33.41 7.05 -8.04
C THR A 129 -34.13 5.73 -8.26
N GLY A 130 -34.29 4.96 -7.18
CA GLY A 130 -35.40 4.04 -7.07
C GLY A 130 -36.64 4.88 -6.78
N GLY A 131 -37.55 4.90 -7.74
CA GLY A 131 -38.77 5.72 -7.79
C GLY A 131 -39.21 5.83 -9.24
#